data_AF-A0AA38W1M6-F1
#
_entry.id   AF-A0AA38W1M6-F1
#
_cell.length_a   1.000
_cell.length_b   1.000
_cell.length_c   1.000
_cell.angle_alpha   90.00
_cell.angle_beta   90.00
_cell.angle_gamma   90.00
#
_symmetry.space_group_name_H-M   'P 1'
#
loop_
_entity.id
_entity.type
_entity.pdbx_description
1 polymer ?
#
loop_
_entity_poly.entity_id
_entity_poly.type
_entity_poly.pdbx_seq_one_letter_code
_entity_poly.pdbx_strand_id
1 'polypeptide(L)'
;MACPHLAEQRSPGGFGGGRGPTYQKVSSPLRRGTVVVVPAGHPVAIEANGNQNLEVIGFGLNTNENEWFPLAGRDNVMSQWEDEAMELTFGAPARAVKKVIEKQNQRMFFKGPTRRGRAFE
;
A
#
# COMPACT_ATOMS: atom_id res chain seq x y z
N MET A 1 -1.00 6.13 2.34
CA MET A 1 -2.15 5.57 1.60
C MET A 1 -2.13 6.10 0.17
N ALA A 2 -2.56 5.29 -0.78
CA ALA A 2 -2.82 5.72 -2.17
C ALA A 2 -4.34 5.90 -2.36
N CYS A 3 -4.77 7.09 -2.79
CA CYS A 3 -6.19 7.42 -2.95
C CYS A 3 -6.50 7.95 -4.35
N PRO A 4 -7.34 7.27 -5.15
CA PRO A 4 -7.72 7.76 -6.48
C PRO A 4 -8.67 8.96 -6.42
N HIS A 5 -9.61 8.97 -5.47
CA HIS A 5 -10.66 10.00 -5.36
C HIS A 5 -10.11 11.42 -5.14
N LEU A 6 -9.03 11.55 -4.36
CA LEU A 6 -8.39 12.85 -4.15
C LEU A 6 -7.60 13.34 -5.37
N ALA A 7 -7.18 12.42 -6.25
CA ALA A 7 -6.52 12.80 -7.50
C ALA A 7 -7.55 13.33 -8.52
N GLU A 8 -8.72 12.70 -8.58
CA GLU A 8 -9.85 13.15 -9.42
C GLU A 8 -10.36 14.53 -9.01
N GLN A 9 -10.55 14.77 -7.71
CA GLN A 9 -11.02 16.07 -7.20
C GLN A 9 -10.08 17.24 -7.51
N ARG A 10 -8.77 16.97 -7.68
CA ARG A 10 -7.77 17.98 -8.02
C ARG A 10 -7.72 18.32 -9.51
N SER A 11 -8.45 17.58 -10.35
CA SER A 11 -8.52 17.80 -11.80
C SER A 11 -9.96 18.06 -12.26
N PRO A 12 -10.59 19.18 -11.85
CA PRO A 12 -11.91 19.56 -12.35
C PRO A 12 -11.78 20.07 -13.79
N GLY A 13 -11.81 19.16 -14.78
CA GLY A 13 -11.78 19.55 -16.20
C GLY A 13 -11.38 18.50 -17.24
N GLY A 14 -11.09 17.25 -16.84
CA GLY A 14 -10.60 16.22 -17.77
C GLY A 14 -11.63 15.19 -18.19
N PHE A 15 -12.72 15.57 -18.86
CA PHE A 15 -13.48 14.61 -19.68
C PHE A 15 -12.84 14.54 -21.07
N GLY A 16 -12.08 13.48 -21.34
CA GLY A 16 -11.61 13.14 -22.68
C GLY A 16 -10.13 12.79 -22.77
N GLY A 17 -9.84 11.49 -22.92
CA GLY A 17 -8.57 11.00 -23.47
C GLY A 17 -7.71 10.14 -22.55
N GLY A 18 -7.96 8.83 -22.53
CA GLY A 18 -6.95 7.76 -22.43
C GLY A 18 -5.91 7.74 -21.28
N ARG A 19 -6.00 8.59 -20.26
CA ARG A 19 -5.09 8.53 -19.10
C ARG A 19 -5.67 7.60 -18.04
N GLY A 20 -4.91 6.55 -17.69
CA GLY A 20 -5.25 5.61 -16.63
C GLY A 20 -5.46 6.30 -15.26
N PRO A 21 -6.00 5.58 -14.28
CA PRO A 21 -6.27 6.14 -12.96
C PRO A 21 -4.99 6.71 -12.33
N THR A 22 -5.13 7.86 -11.66
CA THR A 22 -4.05 8.48 -10.91
C THR A 22 -4.30 8.31 -9.41
N TYR A 23 -3.23 8.19 -8.63
CA TYR A 23 -3.33 7.98 -7.19
C TYR A 23 -2.64 9.13 -6.45
N GLN A 24 -3.38 9.79 -5.56
CA GLN A 24 -2.83 10.80 -4.67
C GLN A 24 -2.17 10.11 -3.47
N LYS A 25 -0.92 10.48 -3.18
CA LYS A 25 -0.26 10.08 -1.94
C LYS A 25 -0.87 10.85 -0.77
N VAL A 26 -1.42 10.11 0.20
CA VAL A 26 -1.90 10.61 1.47
C VAL A 26 -0.98 10.10 2.59
N SER A 27 -0.36 11.01 3.33
CA SER A 27 0.56 10.71 4.42
C SER A 27 0.36 11.67 5.59
N SER A 28 0.40 11.15 6.81
CA SER A 28 0.30 11.93 8.04
C SER A 28 1.11 11.24 9.14
N PRO A 29 1.73 11.98 10.07
CA PRO A 29 2.23 11.40 11.32
C PRO A 29 1.08 10.82 12.14
N LEU A 30 1.36 9.76 12.90
CA LEU A 30 0.44 9.17 13.86
C LEU A 30 0.96 9.41 15.27
N ARG A 31 0.06 9.89 16.13
CA ARG A 31 0.29 10.06 17.58
C ARG A 31 -0.87 9.47 18.36
N ARG A 32 -0.70 9.26 19.66
CA ARG A 32 -1.79 8.83 20.54
C ARG A 32 -3.01 9.75 20.39
N GLY A 33 -4.19 9.16 20.21
CA GLY A 33 -5.44 9.88 19.95
C GLY A 33 -5.71 10.22 18.48
N THR A 34 -4.80 9.91 17.55
CA THR A 34 -5.06 10.08 16.11
C THR A 34 -6.06 9.03 15.64
N VAL A 35 -7.09 9.49 14.91
CA VAL A 35 -8.04 8.62 14.21
C VAL A 35 -7.73 8.67 12.73
N VAL A 36 -7.65 7.50 12.09
CA VAL A 36 -7.44 7.37 10.64
C VAL A 36 -8.56 6.51 10.07
N VAL A 37 -9.17 6.99 8.99
CA VAL A 37 -10.13 6.22 8.20
C VAL A 37 -9.39 5.63 7.00
N VAL A 38 -9.45 4.32 6.82
CA VAL A 38 -8.93 3.61 5.65
C VAL A 38 -10.14 3.14 4.84
N PRO A 39 -10.48 3.80 3.72
CA PRO A 39 -11.59 3.35 2.90
C PRO A 39 -11.27 2.01 2.24
N ALA A 40 -12.31 1.22 1.95
CA ALA A 40 -12.15 -0.06 1.25
C ALA A 40 -11.38 0.12 -0.08
N GLY A 41 -10.55 -0.86 -0.42
CA GLY A 41 -9.75 -0.85 -1.66
C GLY A 41 -8.59 0.15 -1.69
N HIS A 42 -8.31 0.90 -0.62
CA HIS A 42 -7.20 1.86 -0.60
C HIS A 42 -5.92 1.23 -0.01
N PRO A 43 -4.84 1.11 -0.80
CA PRO A 43 -3.57 0.62 -0.28
C PRO A 43 -3.03 1.50 0.85
N VAL A 44 -2.67 0.88 1.97
CA VAL A 44 -2.13 1.56 3.16
C VAL A 44 -0.89 0.84 3.67
N ALA A 45 0.06 1.62 4.17
CA ALA A 45 1.20 1.16 4.95
C ALA A 45 1.28 2.03 6.20
N ILE A 46 1.53 1.40 7.35
CA ILE A 46 1.65 2.06 8.65
C ILE A 46 3.04 1.73 9.21
N GLU A 47 3.77 2.75 9.63
CA GLU A 47 5.15 2.66 10.11
C GLU A 47 5.18 3.08 11.58
N ALA A 48 5.70 2.23 12.46
CA ALA A 48 6.03 2.60 13.83
C ALA A 48 7.33 3.42 13.84
N ASN A 49 7.43 4.37 14.76
CA ASN A 49 8.71 5.04 15.01
C ASN A 49 9.69 4.03 15.64
N GLY A 50 10.95 4.03 15.23
CA GLY A 50 11.96 3.04 15.67
C GLY A 50 12.26 3.03 17.17
N ASN A 51 11.73 3.99 17.93
CA ASN A 51 11.96 4.13 19.36
C ASN A 51 10.82 3.53 20.21
N GLN A 52 9.63 3.27 19.65
CA GLN A 52 8.44 2.87 20.41
C GLN A 52 7.49 2.02 19.56
N ASN A 53 6.79 1.09 20.20
CA ASN A 53 5.71 0.35 19.56
C ASN A 53 4.57 1.29 19.17
N LEU A 54 3.96 1.05 18.00
CA LEU A 54 2.72 1.70 17.59
C LEU A 54 1.56 0.74 17.87
N GLU A 55 0.70 1.12 18.82
CA GLU A 55 -0.49 0.36 19.18
C GLU A 55 -1.74 1.04 18.59
N VAL A 56 -2.60 0.25 17.93
CA VAL A 56 -3.77 0.75 17.21
C VAL A 56 -4.97 -0.15 17.52
N ILE A 57 -6.13 0.47 17.76
CA ILE A 57 -7.43 -0.23 17.81
C ILE A 57 -8.14 0.05 16.49
N GLY A 58 -8.57 -1.00 15.80
CA GLY A 58 -9.30 -0.91 14.53
C GLY A 58 -10.76 -1.29 14.69
N PHE A 59 -11.65 -0.47 14.14
CA PHE A 59 -13.07 -0.80 13.98
C PHE A 59 -13.35 -1.07 12.51
N GLY A 60 -13.66 -2.32 12.17
CA GLY A 60 -14.08 -2.69 10.82
C GLY A 60 -15.55 -2.35 10.61
N LEU A 61 -15.86 -1.72 9.48
CA LEU A 61 -17.23 -1.47 9.02
C LEU A 61 -17.50 -2.37 7.81
N ASN A 62 -18.73 -2.86 7.67
CA ASN A 62 -19.14 -3.75 6.57
C ASN A 62 -18.19 -4.95 6.38
N THR A 63 -17.87 -5.65 7.47
CA THR A 63 -16.80 -6.65 7.51
C THR A 63 -17.20 -8.02 6.95
N ASN A 64 -18.46 -8.20 6.54
CA ASN A 64 -18.89 -9.44 5.91
C ASN A 64 -18.03 -9.70 4.68
N GLU A 65 -17.33 -10.84 4.66
CA GLU A 65 -16.43 -11.24 3.56
C GLU A 65 -15.26 -10.28 3.29
N ASN A 66 -14.88 -9.44 4.27
CA ASN A 66 -13.74 -8.56 4.13
C ASN A 66 -12.41 -9.33 4.29
N GLU A 67 -11.60 -9.33 3.24
CA GLU A 67 -10.26 -9.92 3.23
C GLU A 67 -9.15 -8.85 3.15
N TRP A 68 -7.96 -9.22 3.63
CA TRP A 68 -6.76 -8.41 3.48
C TRP A 68 -5.94 -8.93 2.30
N PHE A 69 -5.63 -8.04 1.36
CA PHE A 69 -4.82 -8.33 0.18
C PHE A 69 -3.41 -7.73 0.34
N PRO A 70 -2.40 -8.49 0.79
CA PRO A 70 -1.06 -7.96 0.95
C PRO A 70 -0.46 -7.64 -0.42
N LEU A 71 0.09 -6.43 -0.57
CA LEU A 71 0.78 -6.01 -1.81
C LEU A 71 2.28 -6.31 -1.79
N ALA A 72 2.81 -6.78 -0.66
CA ALA A 72 4.21 -7.13 -0.50
C ALA A 72 4.37 -8.18 0.62
N GLY A 73 5.54 -8.82 0.62
CA GLY A 73 5.87 -9.91 1.53
C GLY A 73 5.42 -11.27 1.04
N ARG A 74 5.59 -12.28 1.88
CA ARG A 74 5.17 -13.65 1.58
C ARG A 74 3.66 -13.71 1.40
N ASP A 75 3.21 -14.51 0.44
CA ASP A 75 1.80 -14.74 0.13
C ASP A 75 1.06 -13.45 -0.30
N ASN A 76 1.77 -12.53 -0.98
CA ASN A 76 1.16 -11.32 -1.54
C ASN A 76 0.35 -11.63 -2.80
N VAL A 77 -0.53 -10.71 -3.22
CA VAL A 77 -1.41 -10.94 -4.37
C VAL A 77 -0.68 -11.30 -5.66
N MET A 78 0.50 -10.72 -5.89
CA MET A 78 1.28 -10.99 -7.11
C MET A 78 1.91 -12.38 -7.08
N SER A 79 2.21 -12.96 -5.91
CA SER A 79 2.79 -14.31 -5.86
C SER A 79 1.83 -15.42 -6.34
N GLN A 80 0.55 -15.09 -6.54
CA GLN A 80 -0.47 -15.99 -7.07
C GLN A 80 -0.63 -15.87 -8.60
N TRP A 81 0.09 -14.95 -9.24
CA TRP A 81 -0.02 -14.73 -10.67
C TRP A 81 0.82 -15.72 -11.47
N GLU A 82 0.30 -16.08 -12.64
CA GLU A 82 1.02 -16.82 -13.68
C GLU A 82 2.21 -15.99 -14.22
N ASP A 83 3.22 -16.66 -14.77
CA ASP A 83 4.44 -16.01 -15.26
C ASP A 83 4.11 -15.00 -16.38
N GLU A 84 3.21 -15.38 -17.28
CA GLU A 84 2.74 -14.58 -18.40
C GLU A 84 2.08 -13.27 -17.93
N ALA A 85 1.26 -13.33 -16.87
CA ALA A 85 0.61 -12.17 -16.29
C ALA A 85 1.62 -11.21 -15.66
N MET A 86 2.66 -11.74 -15.01
CA MET A 86 3.76 -10.92 -14.48
C MET A 86 4.53 -10.24 -15.61
N GLU A 87 4.89 -10.99 -16.66
CA GLU A 87 5.68 -10.46 -17.78
C GLU A 87 4.96 -9.35 -18.52
N LEU A 88 3.66 -9.54 -18.79
CA LEU A 88 2.83 -8.52 -19.43
C LEU A 88 2.65 -7.28 -18.55
N THR A 89 2.49 -7.47 -17.23
CA THR A 89 2.25 -6.35 -16.31
C THR A 89 3.50 -5.49 -16.12
N PHE A 90 4.66 -6.12 -15.95
CA PHE A 90 5.89 -5.43 -15.59
C PHE A 90 6.82 -5.16 -16.78
N GLY A 91 6.54 -5.74 -17.96
CA GLY A 91 7.41 -5.63 -19.14
C GLY A 91 8.81 -6.22 -18.92
N ALA A 92 8.92 -7.20 -18.02
CA ALA A 92 10.18 -7.80 -17.59
C ALA A 92 10.01 -9.31 -17.37
N PRO A 93 11.06 -10.14 -17.56
CA PRO A 93 10.96 -11.59 -17.39
C PRO A 93 10.42 -11.99 -16.02
N ALA A 94 9.50 -12.97 -15.96
CA ALA A 94 8.82 -13.35 -14.72
C ALA A 94 9.83 -13.74 -13.64
N ARG A 95 10.88 -14.48 -14.00
CA ARG A 95 11.97 -14.87 -13.10
C ARG A 95 12.64 -13.66 -12.41
N ALA A 96 12.80 -12.55 -13.13
CA ALA A 96 13.38 -11.34 -12.56
C ALA A 96 12.40 -10.65 -11.60
N VAL A 97 11.12 -10.57 -11.96
CA VAL A 97 10.05 -10.00 -11.14
C VAL A 97 9.86 -10.82 -9.85
N LYS A 98 9.70 -12.14 -9.97
CA LYS A 98 9.58 -13.09 -8.84
C LYS A 98 10.73 -12.95 -7.86
N LYS A 99 11.97 -12.86 -8.36
CA LYS A 99 13.16 -12.64 -7.52
C LYS A 99 13.08 -11.38 -6.66
N VAL A 100 12.42 -10.32 -7.13
CA VAL A 100 12.20 -9.09 -6.34
C VAL A 100 11.06 -9.28 -5.35
N ILE A 101 9.91 -9.77 -5.80
CA ILE A 101 8.69 -9.92 -5.00
C ILE A 101 8.92 -10.90 -3.83
N GLU A 102 9.60 -12.01 -4.08
CA GLU A 102 9.85 -13.08 -3.08
C GLU A 102 11.00 -12.75 -2.12
N LYS A 103 11.73 -11.65 -2.35
CA LYS A 103 12.85 -11.26 -1.49
C LYS A 103 12.41 -10.92 -0.06
N GLN A 104 11.18 -10.45 0.12
CA GLN A 104 10.58 -10.24 1.44
C GLN A 104 9.86 -11.52 1.87
N ASN A 105 10.46 -12.29 2.78
CA ASN A 105 9.97 -13.60 3.21
C ASN A 105 9.06 -13.56 4.45
N GLN A 106 8.93 -12.40 5.10
CA GLN A 106 7.97 -12.19 6.19
C GLN A 106 6.57 -11.89 5.62
N ARG A 107 5.52 -12.00 6.44
CA ARG A 107 4.13 -11.69 6.07
C ARG A 107 3.57 -10.58 6.98
N MET A 108 2.79 -9.67 6.40
CA MET A 108 2.13 -8.50 7.05
C MET A 108 3.07 -7.45 7.68
N PHE A 109 3.97 -7.85 8.58
CA PHE A 109 4.84 -6.95 9.35
C PHE A 109 6.31 -7.15 8.97
N PHE A 110 6.98 -6.03 8.67
CA PHE A 110 8.37 -6.01 8.20
C PHE A 110 9.20 -5.04 9.01
N LYS A 111 10.52 -5.21 8.94
CA LYS A 111 11.44 -4.15 9.38
C LYS A 111 11.20 -2.89 8.55
N GLY A 112 10.80 -1.81 9.22
CA GLY A 112 10.63 -0.50 8.61
C GLY A 112 11.94 0.08 8.05
N PRO A 113 11.85 1.11 7.20
CA PRO A 113 13.03 1.75 6.65
C PRO A 113 13.92 2.34 7.75
N THR A 114 15.24 2.19 7.62
CA THR A 114 16.19 2.84 8.53
C THR A 114 16.33 4.31 8.13
N ARG A 115 15.69 5.21 8.88
CA ARG A 115 15.80 6.65 8.64
C ARG A 115 17.03 7.21 9.38
N ARG A 116 18.06 7.64 8.64
CA ARG A 116 19.14 8.48 9.18
C ARG A 116 18.64 9.93 9.32
N GLY A 117 17.85 10.24 10.36
CA GLY A 117 17.31 11.59 10.68
C GLY A 117 16.32 12.16 9.63
N ARG A 118 15.42 13.11 9.89
CA ARG A 118 14.86 13.75 11.10
C ARG A 118 13.49 13.12 11.41
N ALA A 119 13.11 13.09 12.69
CA ALA A 119 11.71 12.95 13.05
C ALA A 119 10.94 14.09 12.38
N PHE A 120 9.81 13.79 11.74
CA PHE A 120 8.91 14.84 11.26
C PHE A 120 8.34 15.53 12.50
N GLU A 121 8.78 16.76 12.77
CA GLU A 121 8.10 17.72 13.65
C GLU A 121 6.73 18.09 13.08
#